data_AF-A0A5E4M811-F1
#
_entry.id   AF-A0A5E4M811-F1
#
_cell.length_a   1.000
_cell.length_b   1.000
_cell.length_c   1.000
_cell.angle_alpha   90.00
_cell.angle_beta   90.00
_cell.angle_gamma   90.00
#
_symmetry.space_group_name_H-M   'P 1'
#
loop_
_entity.id
_entity.type
_entity.pdbx_description
1 polymer ?
#
loop_
_entity_poly.entity_id
_entity_poly.type
_entity_poly.pdbx_seq_one_letter_code
_entity_poly.pdbx_strand_id
1 'polypeptide(L)'
;MAARKNKSEGLIKDLSYVDFETSEDVEILTAFDNMHLREDLVRGIYSYGFERPSAIQQRAIKPMIKGRDVIAQAQSGTGKTATFSIAMLQSIDTQLRDTQVLCLSPTRELA
;
A
#
# COMPACT_ATOMS: atom_id res chain seq x y z
N MET A 1 4.78 45.92 9.11
CA MET A 1 3.58 45.55 8.32
C MET A 1 3.74 44.07 7.97
N ALA A 2 3.14 43.17 8.73
CA ALA A 2 3.33 41.72 8.56
C ALA A 2 2.34 41.19 7.52
N ALA A 3 2.86 40.69 6.40
CA ALA A 3 2.05 40.02 5.37
C ALA A 3 1.58 38.66 5.90
N ARG A 4 0.27 38.46 5.93
CA ARG A 4 -0.40 37.19 6.22
C ARG A 4 0.01 36.15 5.16
N LYS A 5 0.85 35.18 5.53
CA LYS A 5 1.08 33.98 4.72
C LYS A 5 -0.17 33.09 4.77
N ASN A 6 -0.59 32.63 3.59
CA ASN A 6 -1.79 31.85 3.34
C ASN A 6 -1.79 30.53 4.13
N LYS A 7 -2.92 30.25 4.80
CA LYS A 7 -3.13 29.15 5.76
C LYS A 7 -3.40 27.79 5.10
N SER A 8 -3.23 27.68 3.78
CA SER A 8 -3.61 26.49 2.98
C SER A 8 -2.44 25.58 2.60
N GLU A 9 -1.18 26.01 2.79
CA GLU A 9 0.02 25.19 2.46
C GLU A 9 0.43 24.22 3.57
N GLY A 10 -0.25 24.22 4.72
CA GLY A 10 0.13 23.45 5.91
C GLY A 10 -0.52 22.07 6.07
N LEU A 11 -1.16 21.51 5.04
CA LEU A 11 -1.98 20.29 5.17
C LEU A 11 -1.40 19.03 4.52
N ILE A 12 -0.30 19.12 3.76
CA ILE A 12 0.50 17.94 3.43
C ILE A 12 1.41 17.69 4.64
N LYS A 13 0.79 17.26 5.74
CA LYS A 13 1.49 16.87 6.96
C LYS A 13 2.31 15.64 6.62
N ASP A 14 3.61 15.84 6.60
CA ASP A 14 4.68 14.88 6.35
C ASP A 14 4.42 13.53 7.07
N LEU A 15 3.79 12.59 6.36
CA LEU A 15 3.51 11.23 6.85
C LEU A 15 4.78 10.37 6.92
N SER A 16 5.95 10.93 6.57
CA SER A 16 7.26 10.28 6.70
C SER A 16 7.66 10.04 8.17
N TYR A 17 7.05 10.74 9.12
CA TYR A 17 7.31 10.65 10.57
C TYR A 17 6.34 9.75 11.35
N VAL A 18 5.50 8.97 10.68
CA VAL A 18 4.66 8.00 11.41
C VAL A 18 5.54 6.80 11.76
N ASP A 19 5.85 6.66 13.05
CA ASP A 19 6.53 5.48 13.58
C ASP A 19 5.61 4.26 13.41
N PHE A 20 6.04 3.34 12.55
CA PHE A 20 5.39 2.04 12.38
C PHE A 20 6.20 1.01 13.15
N GLU A 21 5.59 0.43 14.17
CA GLU A 21 6.09 -0.80 14.78
C GLU A 21 5.81 -1.97 13.84
N THR A 22 6.83 -2.80 13.60
CA THR A 22 6.73 -3.99 12.78
C THR A 22 7.39 -5.16 13.49
N SER A 23 6.94 -6.38 13.19
CA SER A 23 7.65 -7.59 13.62
C SER A 23 9.10 -7.58 13.14
N GLU A 24 10.00 -8.21 13.90
CA GLU A 24 11.46 -8.15 13.71
C GLU A 24 11.92 -8.50 12.28
N ASP A 25 11.24 -9.44 11.60
CA ASP A 25 11.61 -9.93 10.27
C ASP A 25 11.00 -9.14 9.09
N VAL A 26 10.43 -7.95 9.35
CA VAL A 26 9.81 -7.13 8.30
C VAL A 26 10.82 -6.20 7.66
N GLU A 27 11.21 -6.53 6.44
CA GLU A 27 12.02 -5.65 5.58
C GLU A 27 11.24 -4.40 5.15
N ILE A 28 11.89 -3.24 5.18
CA ILE A 28 11.34 -1.97 4.70
C ILE A 28 11.82 -1.73 3.26
N LEU A 29 10.91 -1.81 2.30
CA LEU A 29 11.22 -1.69 0.87
C LEU A 29 10.74 -0.35 0.32
N THR A 30 11.67 0.54 -0.01
CA THR A 30 11.40 1.95 -0.36
C THR A 30 10.94 2.20 -1.80
N ALA A 31 10.92 1.17 -2.64
CA ALA A 31 10.46 1.22 -4.04
C ALA A 31 9.67 -0.04 -4.39
N PHE A 32 8.69 0.07 -5.29
CA PHE A 32 7.89 -1.08 -5.74
C PHE A 32 8.75 -2.10 -6.49
N ASP A 33 9.76 -1.66 -7.23
CA ASP A 33 10.70 -2.54 -7.96
C ASP A 33 11.44 -3.51 -7.02
N ASN A 34 11.71 -3.08 -5.78
CA ASN A 34 12.41 -3.90 -4.79
C ASN A 34 11.51 -4.99 -4.17
N MET A 35 10.20 -4.94 -4.40
CA MET A 35 9.24 -5.87 -3.80
C MET A 35 9.17 -7.22 -4.51
N HIS A 36 9.82 -7.36 -5.67
CA HIS A 36 9.78 -8.56 -6.53
C HIS A 36 8.35 -8.90 -7.00
N LEU A 37 7.62 -7.87 -7.41
CA LEU A 37 6.29 -8.01 -8.02
C LEU A 37 6.44 -8.40 -9.50
N ARG A 38 5.39 -8.98 -10.08
CA ARG A 38 5.36 -9.24 -11.53
C ARG A 38 5.45 -7.92 -12.31
N GLU A 39 6.15 -7.95 -13.44
CA GLU A 39 6.47 -6.75 -14.21
C GLU A 39 5.23 -6.02 -14.77
N ASP A 40 4.19 -6.78 -15.14
CA ASP A 40 2.89 -6.24 -15.54
C ASP A 40 2.19 -5.49 -14.40
N LEU A 41 2.25 -6.03 -13.18
CA LEU A 41 1.71 -5.39 -11.98
C LEU A 41 2.48 -4.12 -11.62
N VAL A 42 3.82 -4.14 -11.67
CA VAL A 42 4.65 -2.95 -11.44
C VAL A 42 4.31 -1.85 -12.45
N ARG A 43 4.19 -2.18 -13.74
CA ARG A 43 3.75 -1.23 -14.76
C ARG A 43 2.36 -0.66 -14.47
N GLY A 44 1.43 -1.49 -14.01
CA GLY A 44 0.09 -1.06 -13.60
C GLY A 44 0.12 -0.07 -12.42
N ILE A 45 0.94 -0.34 -11.41
CA ILE A 45 1.13 0.53 -10.23
C ILE A 45 1.60 1.93 -10.66
N TYR A 46 2.63 2.02 -11.49
CA TYR A 46 3.15 3.29 -11.98
C TYR A 46 2.16 4.00 -12.92
N SER A 47 1.47 3.26 -13.79
CA SER A 47 0.47 3.82 -14.70
C SER A 47 -0.75 4.38 -13.97
N TYR A 48 -1.09 3.83 -12.80
CA TYR A 48 -2.14 4.37 -11.93
C TYR A 48 -1.73 5.70 -11.27
N GLY A 49 -0.43 6.02 -11.24
CA GLY A 49 0.10 7.26 -10.67
C GLY A 49 0.77 7.10 -9.31
N PHE A 50 1.05 5.87 -8.85
CA PHE A 50 1.91 5.69 -7.68
C PHE A 50 3.38 5.89 -8.04
N GLU A 51 4.08 6.77 -7.32
CA GLU A 51 5.51 6.99 -7.53
C GLU A 51 6.38 6.26 -6.50
N ARG A 52 5.98 6.32 -5.23
CA ARG A 52 6.69 5.68 -4.10
C ARG A 52 5.70 5.00 -3.17
N PRO A 53 6.07 3.84 -2.60
CA PRO A 53 5.23 3.17 -1.61
C PRO A 53 5.10 4.01 -0.34
N SER A 54 3.89 4.08 0.20
CA SER A 54 3.64 4.66 1.53
C SER A 54 4.27 3.82 2.64
N ALA A 55 4.42 4.37 3.84
CA ALA A 55 5.08 3.66 4.94
C ALA A 55 4.45 2.29 5.27
N ILE A 56 3.12 2.15 5.16
CA ILE A 56 2.43 0.86 5.33
C ILE A 56 2.70 -0.09 4.15
N GLN A 57 2.75 0.43 2.92
CA GLN A 57 3.06 -0.37 1.71
C GLN A 57 4.49 -0.92 1.75
N GLN A 58 5.45 -0.09 2.19
CA GLN A 58 6.87 -0.47 2.33
C GLN A 58 7.08 -1.70 3.24
N ARG A 59 6.17 -1.92 4.19
CA ARG A 59 6.27 -2.96 5.24
C ARG A 59 5.35 -4.16 4.98
N ALA A 60 4.12 -3.91 4.51
CA ALA A 60 3.07 -4.92 4.49
C ALA A 60 2.97 -5.71 3.18
N ILE A 61 3.39 -5.15 2.03
CA ILE A 61 3.26 -5.86 0.74
C ILE A 61 4.09 -7.15 0.73
N LYS A 62 5.37 -7.06 1.10
CA LYS A 62 6.29 -8.22 1.06
C LYS A 62 5.84 -9.41 1.92
N PRO A 63 5.45 -9.26 3.20
CA PRO A 63 4.97 -10.39 3.98
C PRO A 63 3.64 -10.97 3.44
N MET A 64 2.73 -10.14 2.92
CA MET A 64 1.49 -10.63 2.30
C MET A 64 1.76 -11.51 1.08
N ILE A 65 2.65 -11.09 0.16
CA ILE A 65 2.98 -11.87 -1.04
C ILE A 65 3.83 -13.11 -0.73
N LYS A 66 4.47 -13.18 0.45
CA LYS A 66 5.11 -14.38 0.99
C LYS A 66 4.09 -15.37 1.60
N GLY A 67 2.80 -15.03 1.61
CA GLY A 67 1.74 -15.87 2.17
C GLY A 67 1.67 -15.87 3.70
N ARG A 68 2.23 -14.84 4.36
CA ARG A 68 2.10 -14.69 5.82
C ARG A 68 0.75 -14.10 6.17
N ASP A 69 0.22 -14.50 7.33
CA ASP A 69 -0.87 -13.76 7.97
C ASP A 69 -0.36 -12.40 8.45
N VAL A 70 -1.06 -11.33 8.07
CA VAL A 70 -0.63 -9.95 8.33
C VAL A 70 -1.76 -9.16 8.96
N ILE A 71 -1.46 -8.55 10.11
CA ILE A 71 -2.27 -7.48 10.70
C ILE A 71 -1.57 -6.17 10.38
N ALA A 72 -2.22 -5.32 9.58
CA ALA A 72 -1.69 -4.04 9.14
C ALA A 72 -2.60 -2.90 9.62
N GLN A 73 -2.08 -2.02 10.47
CA GLN A 73 -2.80 -0.84 10.98
C GLN A 73 -2.12 0.44 10.51
N ALA A 74 -2.92 1.37 9.99
CA ALA A 74 -2.46 2.71 9.60
C ALA A 74 -3.66 3.67 9.57
N GLN A 75 -3.40 4.98 9.56
CA GLN A 75 -4.45 6.01 9.44
C GLN A 75 -5.23 5.92 8.12
N SER A 76 -6.40 6.55 8.04
CA SER A 76 -7.14 6.65 6.77
C SER A 76 -6.31 7.40 5.72
N GLY A 77 -6.46 7.05 4.44
CA GLY A 77 -5.72 7.68 3.34
C GLY A 77 -4.25 7.28 3.20
N THR A 78 -3.70 6.37 4.04
CA THR A 78 -2.28 5.95 3.95
C THR A 78 -2.01 4.84 2.94
N GLY A 79 -3.00 4.44 2.13
CA GLY A 79 -2.82 3.45 1.07
C GLY A 79 -3.04 1.98 1.47
N LYS A 80 -3.69 1.70 2.61
CA LYS A 80 -4.01 0.32 3.07
C LYS A 80 -4.76 -0.50 2.02
N THR A 81 -5.74 0.10 1.34
CA THR A 81 -6.50 -0.58 0.28
C THR A 81 -5.59 -1.02 -0.85
N ALA A 82 -4.77 -0.10 -1.37
CA ALA A 82 -3.78 -0.41 -2.39
C ALA A 82 -2.78 -1.49 -1.93
N THR A 83 -2.36 -1.48 -0.65
CA THR A 83 -1.46 -2.51 -0.09
C THR A 83 -2.00 -3.92 -0.31
N PHE A 84 -3.23 -4.21 0.15
CA PHE A 84 -3.76 -5.56 0.00
C PHE A 84 -4.18 -5.84 -1.45
N SER A 85 -4.67 -4.85 -2.20
CA SER A 85 -5.01 -5.04 -3.63
C SER A 85 -3.79 -5.46 -4.46
N ILE A 86 -2.64 -4.82 -4.25
CA ILE A 86 -1.38 -5.18 -4.90
C ILE A 86 -0.97 -6.61 -4.50
N ALA A 87 -1.05 -6.95 -3.22
CA ALA A 87 -0.71 -8.29 -2.76
C ALA A 87 -1.64 -9.36 -3.34
N MET A 88 -2.94 -9.10 -3.39
CA MET A 88 -3.93 -10.00 -4.00
C MET A 88 -3.65 -10.20 -5.49
N LEU A 89 -3.43 -9.12 -6.24
CA LEU A 89 -3.09 -9.18 -7.65
C LEU A 89 -1.79 -9.96 -7.89
N GLN A 90 -0.79 -9.80 -7.02
CA GLN A 90 0.46 -10.56 -7.11
C GLN A 90 0.27 -12.07 -6.91
N SER A 91 -0.73 -12.48 -6.13
CA SER A 91 -0.96 -13.88 -5.77
C SER A 91 -1.84 -14.66 -6.76
N ILE A 92 -2.64 -13.99 -7.59
CA ILE A 92 -3.54 -14.68 -8.53
C ILE A 92 -2.80 -15.26 -9.74
N ASP A 93 -3.28 -16.41 -10.21
CA ASP A 93 -3.01 -16.99 -11.52
C ASP A 93 -4.12 -16.57 -12.49
N THR A 94 -3.76 -15.81 -13.53
CA THR A 94 -4.70 -15.28 -14.52
C THR A 94 -5.19 -16.33 -15.52
N GLN A 95 -4.58 -17.51 -15.59
CA GLN A 95 -5.04 -18.61 -16.45
C GLN A 95 -6.19 -19.40 -15.82
N LEU A 96 -6.31 -19.38 -14.49
CA LEU A 96 -7.37 -20.06 -13.74
C LEU A 96 -8.58 -19.14 -13.59
N ARG A 97 -9.74 -19.60 -14.09
CA ARG A 97 -11.01 -18.85 -14.07
C ARG A 97 -11.87 -19.20 -12.85
N ASP A 98 -11.23 -19.32 -11.70
CA ASP A 98 -11.86 -19.60 -10.41
C ASP A 98 -11.57 -18.47 -9.41
N THR A 99 -12.42 -18.32 -8.40
CA THR A 99 -12.19 -17.36 -7.31
C THR A 99 -11.00 -17.80 -6.47
N GLN A 100 -9.93 -17.01 -6.49
CA GLN A 100 -8.67 -17.31 -5.78
C GLN A 100 -8.44 -16.45 -4.53
N VAL A 101 -9.18 -15.34 -4.42
CA VAL A 101 -9.04 -14.36 -3.34
C VAL A 101 -10.43 -13.85 -2.94
N LEU A 102 -10.66 -13.70 -1.65
CA LEU A 102 -11.87 -13.11 -1.09
C LEU A 102 -11.51 -11.89 -0.24
N CYS A 103 -12.10 -10.74 -0.57
CA CYS A 103 -12.01 -9.52 0.24
C CYS A 103 -13.37 -9.25 0.89
N LEU A 104 -13.40 -9.10 2.20
CA LEU A 104 -14.61 -8.77 2.94
C LEU A 104 -14.59 -7.28 3.29
N SER A 105 -15.70 -6.59 3.02
CA SER A 105 -15.88 -5.17 3.30
C SER A 105 -17.06 -5.00 4.27
N PRO A 106 -17.02 -4.00 5.19
CA PRO A 106 -18.12 -3.73 6.11
C PRO A 106 -19.37 -3.16 5.41
N THR A 107 -19.24 -2.58 4.21
CA THR A 107 -20.36 -2.00 3.46
C THR A 107 -20.28 -2.37 1.98
N ARG A 108 -21.42 -2.29 1.29
CA ARG A 108 -21.55 -2.62 -0.13
C ARG A 108 -20.87 -1.60 -1.03
N GLU A 109 -20.88 -0.34 -0.63
CA GLU A 109 -20.35 0.80 -1.40
C GLU A 109 -18.83 0.83 -1.42
N LEU A 110 -18.20 0.16 -0.44
CA LEU A 110 -16.75 0.01 -0.36
C LEU A 110 -16.24 -1.24 -1.12
N ALA A 111 -17.15 -2.14 -1.50
CA ALA A 111 -16.84 -3.35 -2.27
C ALA A 111 -16.77 -3.09 -3.78
#